data_AF-A0A439CU17-F1
#
_entry.id   AF-A0A439CU17-F1
#
_cell.length_a   1.000
_cell.length_b   1.000
_cell.length_c   1.000
_cell.angle_alpha   90.00
_cell.angle_beta   90.00
_cell.angle_gamma   90.00
#
_symmetry.space_group_name_H-M   'P 1'
#
loop_
_entity.id
_entity.type
_entity.pdbx_description
1 polymer ?
#
loop_
_entity_poly.entity_id
_entity_poly.type
_entity_poly.pdbx_seq_one_letter_code
_entity_poly.pdbx_strand_id
1 'polypeptide(L)'
;MYLLYGLTFMVLVFGTALYLTRNSWLHLLPDLPGSSYLYSRLPNSFSGDIEAGLSSSTFDLSANVDSGDSRGGLDDAAKTEILKIMKKRRLRFDEARRVYMEQRFSANGIGPDGRPRDPKFVSFS
;
A
#
# COMPACT_ATOMS: atom_id res chain seq x y z
N MET A 1 33.10 -33.79 -17.88
CA MET A 1 33.71 -32.71 -17.05
C MET A 1 33.23 -31.32 -17.49
N TYR A 2 33.43 -30.88 -18.73
CA TYR A 2 33.04 -29.53 -19.19
C TYR A 2 31.55 -29.18 -19.14
N LEU A 3 30.67 -30.17 -19.33
CA LEU A 3 29.21 -29.97 -19.25
C LEU A 3 28.75 -29.50 -17.86
N LEU A 4 29.36 -30.00 -16.79
CA LEU A 4 29.01 -29.59 -15.42
C LEU A 4 29.44 -28.15 -15.15
N TYR A 5 30.63 -27.75 -15.63
CA TYR A 5 31.12 -26.37 -15.50
C TYR A 5 30.29 -25.39 -16.34
N GLY A 6 29.83 -25.78 -17.53
CA GLY A 6 28.94 -24.97 -18.34
C GLY A 6 27.58 -24.76 -17.66
N LEU A 7 27.03 -25.82 -17.08
CA LEU A 7 25.76 -25.77 -16.35
C LEU A 7 25.86 -24.86 -15.11
N THR A 8 26.91 -25.00 -14.30
CA THR A 8 27.09 -24.16 -13.10
C THR A 8 27.29 -22.70 -13.47
N PHE A 9 28.09 -22.43 -14.50
CA PHE A 9 28.28 -21.07 -15.01
C PHE A 9 26.97 -20.45 -15.51
N MET A 10 26.17 -21.21 -16.26
CA MET A 10 24.86 -20.76 -16.73
C MET A 10 23.93 -20.43 -15.56
N VAL A 11 23.82 -21.30 -14.56
CA VAL A 11 22.97 -21.06 -13.38
C VAL A 11 23.39 -19.79 -12.63
N LEU A 12 24.70 -19.55 -12.47
CA LEU A 12 25.20 -18.34 -11.80
C LEU A 12 24.88 -17.06 -12.59
N VAL A 13 25.05 -17.08 -13.91
CA VAL A 13 24.76 -15.95 -14.79
C VAL A 13 23.26 -15.64 -14.79
N PHE A 14 22.40 -16.64 -15.00
CA PHE A 14 20.95 -16.45 -14.99
C PHE A 14 20.43 -16.05 -13.61
N GLY A 15 20.96 -16.65 -12.54
CA GLY A 15 20.60 -16.29 -11.16
C GLY A 15 20.97 -14.83 -10.84
N THR A 16 22.14 -14.38 -11.29
CA THR A 16 22.59 -13.00 -11.08
C THR A 16 21.77 -12.02 -11.93
N ALA A 17 21.48 -12.36 -13.19
CA ALA A 17 20.62 -11.55 -14.04
C ALA A 17 19.18 -11.42 -13.47
N LEU A 18 18.60 -12.52 -12.97
CA LEU A 18 17.31 -12.50 -12.27
C LEU A 18 17.35 -11.64 -11.00
N TYR A 19 18.42 -11.73 -10.22
CA TYR A 19 18.58 -10.92 -9.00
C TYR A 19 18.69 -9.41 -9.29
N LEU A 20 19.42 -9.04 -10.34
CA LEU A 20 19.58 -7.64 -10.77
C LEU A 20 18.28 -7.10 -11.37
N THR A 21 17.56 -7.91 -12.14
CA THR A 21 16.30 -7.51 -12.77
C THR A 21 15.08 -7.68 -11.86
N ARG A 22 15.25 -8.16 -10.62
CA ARG A 22 14.16 -8.52 -9.70
C ARG A 22 13.06 -7.46 -9.61
N ASN A 23 13.42 -6.19 -9.51
CA ASN A 23 12.46 -5.11 -9.32
C ASN A 23 11.48 -4.96 -10.49
N SER A 24 11.90 -5.36 -11.69
CA SER A 24 11.09 -5.33 -12.90
C SER A 24 10.20 -6.56 -13.07
N TRP A 25 10.44 -7.66 -12.35
CA TRP A 25 9.63 -8.89 -12.46
C TRP A 25 8.78 -9.18 -11.21
N LEU A 26 9.07 -8.50 -10.10
CA LEU A 26 8.32 -8.66 -8.84
C LEU A 26 6.82 -8.39 -9.01
N HIS A 27 6.42 -7.57 -9.97
CA HIS A 27 5.01 -7.29 -10.27
C HIS A 27 4.32 -8.36 -11.13
N LEU A 28 5.07 -9.23 -11.82
CA LEU A 28 4.54 -10.34 -12.62
C LEU A 28 4.42 -11.65 -11.82
N LEU A 29 5.07 -11.73 -10.66
CA LEU A 29 4.94 -12.87 -9.77
C LEU A 29 3.59 -12.72 -9.03
N PRO A 30 2.58 -13.56 -9.32
CA PRO A 30 1.38 -13.59 -8.50
C PRO A 30 1.76 -13.96 -7.06
N ASP A 31 1.00 -13.44 -6.09
CA ASP A 31 1.19 -13.67 -4.67
C ASP A 31 1.49 -15.14 -4.39
N LEU A 32 2.72 -15.42 -3.93
CA LEU A 32 3.18 -16.77 -3.59
C LEU A 32 2.17 -17.42 -2.62
N PRO A 33 1.79 -18.69 -2.83
CA PRO A 33 0.86 -19.38 -1.95
C PRO A 33 1.46 -19.46 -0.54
N GLY A 34 0.87 -18.72 0.39
CA GLY A 34 1.41 -18.44 1.73
C GLY A 34 1.42 -16.95 2.11
N SER A 35 1.46 -16.04 1.13
CA SER A 35 1.26 -14.59 1.31
C SER A 35 -0.23 -14.23 1.46
N SER A 36 -1.10 -15.04 0.85
CA SER A 36 -2.54 -14.84 0.72
C SER A 36 -3.34 -14.94 2.02
N TYR A 37 -2.82 -15.57 3.08
CA TYR A 37 -3.47 -15.51 4.39
C TYR A 37 -3.34 -14.13 5.06
N LEU A 38 -2.46 -13.27 4.55
CA LEU A 38 -2.25 -11.91 5.05
C LEU A 38 -2.79 -10.81 4.13
N TYR A 39 -3.17 -11.15 2.89
CA TYR A 39 -3.76 -10.23 1.93
C TYR A 39 -5.02 -10.84 1.31
N SER A 40 -6.14 -10.67 2.01
CA SER A 40 -7.46 -10.73 1.38
C SER A 40 -7.52 -9.65 0.30
N ARG A 41 -8.04 -9.97 -0.89
CA ARG A 41 -8.34 -8.98 -1.92
C ARG A 41 -9.12 -7.84 -1.28
N LEU A 42 -8.65 -6.60 -1.45
CA LEU A 42 -9.33 -5.45 -0.91
C LEU A 42 -10.75 -5.39 -1.45
N PRO A 43 -11.74 -5.02 -0.61
CA PRO A 43 -13.08 -4.80 -1.10
C PRO A 43 -13.09 -3.60 -2.04
N ASN A 44 -13.76 -3.78 -3.18
CA ASN A 44 -13.94 -2.73 -4.19
C ASN A 44 -15.30 -2.03 -4.03
N SER A 45 -15.94 -2.16 -2.87
CA SER A 45 -17.24 -1.58 -2.56
C SER A 45 -17.23 -0.92 -1.18
N PHE A 46 -18.05 0.12 -1.01
CA PHE A 46 -18.24 0.79 0.28
C PHE A 46 -18.68 -0.18 1.38
N SER A 47 -19.53 -1.16 1.07
CA SER A 47 -19.98 -2.18 2.01
C SER A 47 -18.80 -3.00 2.56
N GLY A 48 -17.91 -3.45 1.68
CA GLY A 48 -16.75 -4.22 2.12
C GLY A 48 -15.71 -3.36 2.83
N ASP A 49 -15.57 -2.08 2.47
CA ASP A 49 -14.72 -1.14 3.22
C ASP A 49 -15.20 -0.99 4.67
N ILE A 50 -16.51 -0.94 4.90
CA ILE A 50 -17.10 -0.94 6.26
C ILE A 50 -16.77 -2.25 6.99
N GLU A 51 -16.94 -3.41 6.34
CA GLU A 51 -16.61 -4.71 6.91
C GLU A 51 -15.12 -4.86 7.25
N ALA A 52 -14.25 -4.25 6.45
CA ALA A 52 -12.81 -4.18 6.69
C ALA A 52 -12.42 -3.18 7.80
N GLY A 53 -13.39 -2.46 8.37
CA GLY A 53 -13.17 -1.48 9.43
C GLY A 53 -12.59 -0.15 8.94
N LEU A 54 -12.78 0.19 7.65
CA LEU A 54 -12.33 1.44 7.03
C LEU A 54 -13.39 2.57 7.11
N SER A 55 -14.22 2.52 8.16
CA SER A 55 -15.26 3.51 8.46
C SER A 55 -15.15 3.98 9.91
N SER A 56 -15.43 5.26 10.17
CA SER A 56 -15.43 5.87 11.50
C SER A 56 -16.52 6.94 11.61
N SER A 57 -16.71 7.51 12.81
CA SER A 57 -17.67 8.59 13.01
C SER A 57 -17.33 9.88 12.25
N THR A 58 -16.05 10.11 11.94
CA THR A 58 -15.60 11.27 11.16
C THR A 58 -15.45 10.95 9.67
N PHE A 59 -15.62 9.69 9.30
CA PHE A 59 -15.49 9.19 7.95
C PHE A 59 -16.49 8.03 7.76
N ASP A 60 -17.77 8.39 7.60
CA ASP A 60 -18.87 7.43 7.50
C ASP A 60 -19.16 7.09 6.04
N LEU A 61 -19.15 5.80 5.73
CA LEU A 61 -19.44 5.24 4.41
C LEU A 61 -20.90 4.74 4.27
N SER A 62 -21.70 4.77 5.34
CA SER A 62 -23.08 4.26 5.34
C SER A 62 -23.96 4.94 4.28
N ALA A 63 -23.88 6.26 4.17
CA ALA A 63 -24.64 7.04 3.19
C ALA A 63 -24.28 6.69 1.73
N ASN A 64 -23.03 6.30 1.46
CA ASN A 64 -22.62 5.85 0.13
C ASN A 64 -23.23 4.48 -0.21
N VAL A 65 -23.30 3.58 0.77
CA VAL A 65 -23.98 2.28 0.61
C VAL A 65 -25.46 2.48 0.37
N ASP A 66 -26.12 3.32 1.18
CA ASP A 66 -27.56 3.57 1.10
C ASP A 66 -27.97 4.26 -0.22
N SER A 67 -27.11 5.12 -0.76
CA SER A 67 -27.33 5.79 -2.05
C SER A 67 -26.99 4.93 -3.26
N GLY A 68 -26.46 3.71 -3.06
CA GLY A 68 -26.03 2.84 -4.15
C GLY A 68 -24.89 3.43 -4.98
N ASP A 69 -23.99 4.18 -4.33
CA ASP A 69 -22.88 4.87 -4.98
C ASP A 69 -21.94 3.87 -5.66
N SER A 70 -21.73 4.02 -6.97
CA SER A 70 -20.90 3.13 -7.79
C SER A 70 -19.42 3.49 -7.79
N ARG A 71 -19.00 4.55 -7.10
CA ARG A 71 -17.59 4.94 -7.02
C ARG A 71 -16.80 3.94 -6.16
N GLY A 72 -15.52 3.75 -6.48
CA GLY A 72 -14.65 2.79 -5.77
C GLY A 72 -14.26 3.17 -4.33
N GLY A 73 -14.60 4.39 -3.89
CA GLY A 73 -14.26 4.88 -2.55
C GLY A 73 -12.78 5.24 -2.41
N LEU A 74 -12.12 4.69 -1.39
CA LEU A 74 -10.69 4.94 -1.13
C LEU A 74 -9.82 4.28 -2.22
N ASP A 75 -8.61 4.82 -2.43
CA ASP A 75 -7.60 4.21 -3.27
C ASP A 75 -7.08 2.88 -2.68
N ASP A 76 -6.95 1.85 -3.50
CA ASP A 76 -6.57 0.49 -3.06
C ASP A 76 -5.18 0.44 -2.42
N ALA A 77 -4.22 1.22 -2.91
CA ALA A 77 -2.89 1.27 -2.31
C ALA A 77 -2.94 1.94 -0.93
N ALA A 78 -3.73 3.01 -0.78
CA ALA A 78 -3.98 3.65 0.50
C ALA A 78 -4.68 2.70 1.50
N LYS A 79 -5.73 1.98 1.08
CA LYS A 79 -6.43 1.00 1.94
C LYS A 79 -5.47 -0.06 2.48
N THR A 80 -4.62 -0.59 1.60
CA THR A 80 -3.64 -1.62 1.94
C THR A 80 -2.71 -1.15 3.06
N GLU A 81 -2.11 0.03 2.90
CA GLU A 81 -1.16 0.56 3.88
C GLU A 81 -1.85 0.96 5.19
N ILE A 82 -3.07 1.50 5.14
CA ILE A 82 -3.86 1.81 6.33
C ILE A 82 -4.15 0.54 7.15
N LEU A 83 -4.65 -0.52 6.52
CA LEU A 83 -4.91 -1.81 7.19
C LEU A 83 -3.64 -2.39 7.81
N LYS A 84 -2.51 -2.27 7.13
CA LYS A 84 -1.20 -2.68 7.63
C LYS A 84 -0.76 -1.86 8.83
N ILE A 85 -0.98 -0.54 8.84
CA ILE A 85 -0.73 0.33 10.00
C ILE A 85 -1.64 -0.05 11.17
N MET A 86 -2.94 -0.26 10.92
CA MET A 86 -3.90 -0.71 11.93
C MET A 86 -3.44 -2.01 12.59
N LYS A 87 -3.07 -3.02 11.78
CA LYS A 87 -2.61 -4.32 12.29
C LYS A 87 -1.27 -4.23 13.03
N LYS A 88 -0.30 -3.50 12.48
CA LYS A 88 1.06 -3.41 13.05
C LYS A 88 1.11 -2.59 14.34
N ARG A 89 0.36 -1.49 14.40
CA ARG A 89 0.38 -0.54 15.53
C ARG A 89 -0.83 -0.66 16.46
N ARG A 90 -1.78 -1.55 16.14
CA ARG A 90 -3.06 -1.72 16.88
C ARG A 90 -3.83 -0.40 17.01
N LEU A 91 -3.83 0.39 15.94
CA LEU A 91 -4.51 1.68 15.87
C LEU A 91 -5.91 1.54 15.27
N ARG A 92 -6.80 2.46 15.64
CA ARG A 92 -8.10 2.60 14.97
C ARG A 92 -7.94 3.20 13.58
N PHE A 93 -8.98 3.10 12.76
CA PHE A 93 -8.96 3.58 11.37
C PHE A 93 -8.52 5.04 11.24
N ASP A 94 -9.10 5.96 12.01
CA ASP A 94 -8.75 7.39 11.92
C ASP A 94 -7.30 7.68 12.29
N GLU A 95 -6.78 7.01 13.32
CA GLU A 95 -5.39 7.16 13.75
C GLU A 95 -4.43 6.57 12.71
N ALA A 96 -4.77 5.42 12.14
CA ALA A 96 -3.99 4.80 11.08
C ALA A 96 -3.98 5.65 9.81
N ARG A 97 -5.13 6.24 9.44
CA ARG A 97 -5.26 7.19 8.33
C ARG A 97 -4.43 8.45 8.56
N ARG A 98 -4.41 8.99 9.78
CA ARG A 98 -3.53 10.12 10.14
C ARG A 98 -2.06 9.76 9.96
N VAL A 99 -1.62 8.63 10.52
CA VAL A 99 -0.24 8.15 10.42
C VAL A 99 0.16 7.91 8.96
N TYR A 100 -0.72 7.31 8.15
CA TYR A 100 -0.50 7.12 6.72
C TYR A 100 -0.28 8.47 6.02
N MET A 101 -1.10 9.47 6.34
CA MET A 101 -1.01 10.77 5.71
C MET A 101 0.21 11.58 6.14
N GLU A 102 0.60 11.52 7.42
CA GLU A 102 1.85 12.09 7.93
C GLU A 102 3.09 11.47 7.24
N GLN A 103 3.08 10.14 7.02
CA GLN A 103 4.16 9.47 6.27
C GLN A 103 4.22 9.96 4.84
N ARG A 104 3.07 10.12 4.18
CA ARG A 104 2.99 10.61 2.81
C ARG A 104 3.41 12.07 2.71
N PHE A 105 3.07 12.91 3.68
CA PHE A 105 3.56 14.28 3.79
C PHE A 105 5.07 14.33 3.93
N SER A 106 5.62 13.59 4.90
CA SER A 106 7.07 13.54 5.12
C SER A 106 7.83 13.11 3.87
N ALA A 107 7.34 12.08 3.17
CA ALA A 107 7.93 11.59 1.92
C ALA A 107 7.91 12.62 0.78
N ASN A 108 6.97 13.57 0.81
CA ASN A 108 6.81 14.63 -0.19
C ASN A 108 7.33 15.99 0.31
N GLY A 109 8.13 16.03 1.38
CA GLY A 109 8.68 17.28 1.91
C GLY A 109 7.64 18.20 2.54
N ILE A 110 6.54 17.66 3.04
CA ILE A 110 5.48 18.39 3.75
C ILE A 110 5.59 18.08 5.25
N GLY A 111 5.43 19.09 6.09
CA GLY A 111 5.40 18.97 7.54
C GLY A 111 4.13 18.28 8.06
N PRO A 112 4.12 17.84 9.34
CA PRO A 112 2.93 17.26 9.97
C PRO A 112 1.75 18.24 10.06
N ASP A 113 2.03 19.53 9.99
CA ASP A 113 1.08 20.64 9.93
C ASP A 113 0.48 20.86 8.53
N GLY A 114 0.88 20.05 7.53
CA GLY A 114 0.41 20.15 6.15
C GLY A 114 1.10 21.24 5.34
N ARG A 115 2.11 21.93 5.89
CA ARG A 115 2.85 22.98 5.17
C ARG A 115 4.08 22.41 4.46
N PRO A 116 4.39 22.85 3.23
CA PRO A 116 5.66 22.50 2.58
C PRO A 116 6.86 22.89 3.44
N ARG A 117 7.90 22.05 3.47
CA ARG A 117 9.18 22.34 4.14
C ARG A 117 10.14 23.16 3.27
N ASP A 118 9.66 23.67 2.14
CA ASP A 118 10.44 24.52 1.25
C ASP A 118 10.78 25.85 1.96
N PRO A 119 12.06 26.23 2.09
CA PRO A 119 12.46 27.53 2.65
C PRO A 119 11.85 28.74 1.94
N LYS A 120 11.42 28.58 0.68
CA LYS A 120 10.77 29.62 -0.12
C LYS A 120 9.24 29.56 -0.06
N PHE A 121 8.67 28.69 0.77
CA PHE A 121 7.23 28.61 0.93
C PHE A 121 6.67 29.90 1.54
N VAL A 122 5.72 30.53 0.85
CA VAL A 122 4.98 31.71 1.30
C VAL A 122 3.51 31.32 1.43
N SER A 123 2.93 31.54 2.61
CA SER A 123 1.51 31.34 2.87
C SER A 123 0.84 32.66 3.24
N PHE A 124 -0.41 32.85 2.80
CA PHE A 124 -1.27 33.95 3.21
C PHE A 124 -2.37 33.39 4.10
N SER A 125 -2.61 34.01 5.25
CA SER A 125 -3.60 33.59 6.26
C SER A 125 -4.33 34.79 6.81
#